data_AF-B9W9E3-F1
#
_entry.id   AF-B9W9E3-F1
#
_cell.length_a   1.000
_cell.length_b   1.000
_cell.length_c   1.000
_cell.angle_alpha   90.00
_cell.angle_beta   90.00
_cell.angle_gamma   90.00
#
_symmetry.space_group_name_H-M   'P 1'
#
loop_
_entity.id
_entity.type
_entity.pdbx_description
1 polymer ?
#
loop_
_entity_poly.entity_id
_entity_poly.type
_entity_poly.pdbx_seq_one_letter_code
_entity_poly.pdbx_strand_id
1 'polypeptide(L)'
;MPSTHNRDKPWDTPDIDKWALEEFKPEHNASGLHFAEESSFMTLFPKYREQYLRSIWSDVTKALDKHFIKCELDLVEGSMTVKTTTKTFDPAMIIKARDLIKLLARSVPFPQAVKILQDDIACDVIKIGNFVANKDRFIKRRQRLVGPNGNTLKALELLTKCYILVQGNTVSAMGPFKGLKEVRRVVEDCMKNIHPIYYIKELMIKQELSKNPALANEDWSRFLPSFKKRNVARKKKTSKKSIEKKVYTPFPPAQQPRKIDLQIESGEYFLGKKEKELKKLQEKRSKQEEVSETKRQERAKDFEAPEEEVYENKLLKKEKKDKKEKKDKKDKKDKKDKKEKKDKKDKKDKKKKRSKDDEDHSPDRKRSKH
;
A
#
# COMPACT_ATOMS: atom_id res chain seq x y z
N MET A 1 10.69 -7.15 -38.70
CA MET A 1 10.75 -8.06 -39.86
C MET A 1 12.14 -7.94 -40.46
N PRO A 2 12.92 -9.02 -40.60
CA PRO A 2 14.17 -8.95 -41.35
C PRO A 2 13.82 -8.67 -42.82
N SER A 3 14.55 -7.73 -43.43
CA SER A 3 14.34 -7.29 -44.81
C SER A 3 14.27 -8.46 -45.79
N THR A 4 13.21 -8.52 -46.60
CA THR A 4 13.01 -9.52 -47.66
C THR A 4 13.94 -9.32 -48.87
N HIS A 5 14.78 -8.28 -48.85
CA HIS A 5 15.81 -7.98 -49.85
C HIS A 5 17.21 -8.11 -49.22
N ASN A 6 17.64 -9.33 -48.90
CA ASN A 6 19.05 -9.63 -48.70
C ASN A 6 19.66 -9.97 -50.07
N ARG A 7 20.09 -8.95 -50.81
CA ARG A 7 21.01 -9.16 -51.93
C ARG A 7 22.35 -9.61 -51.37
N ASP A 8 23.01 -10.54 -52.04
CA ASP A 8 24.38 -10.93 -51.69
C ASP A 8 25.27 -9.69 -51.76
N LYS A 9 25.94 -9.42 -50.64
CA LYS A 9 26.91 -8.33 -50.52
C LYS A 9 28.29 -8.97 -50.69
N PRO A 10 28.88 -8.94 -51.90
CA PRO A 10 30.18 -9.58 -52.15
C PRO A 10 31.33 -8.99 -51.31
N TRP A 11 31.13 -7.81 -50.70
CA TRP A 11 32.04 -7.19 -49.74
C TRP A 11 31.79 -7.60 -48.28
N ASP A 12 30.77 -8.40 -48.00
CA ASP A 12 30.36 -8.84 -46.66
C ASP A 12 30.80 -10.29 -46.43
N THR A 13 32.11 -10.51 -46.38
CA THR A 13 32.70 -11.82 -46.10
C THR A 13 32.70 -12.12 -44.60
N PRO A 14 32.52 -13.38 -44.17
CA PRO A 14 32.48 -13.76 -42.76
C PRO A 14 33.77 -13.45 -41.99
N ASP A 15 34.88 -13.19 -42.68
CA ASP A 15 36.17 -12.79 -42.10
C ASP A 15 36.22 -11.32 -41.64
N ILE A 16 35.29 -10.46 -42.06
CA ILE A 16 35.29 -9.04 -41.72
C ILE A 16 34.57 -8.84 -40.38
N ASP A 17 35.32 -8.41 -39.35
CA ASP A 17 34.73 -8.02 -38.07
C ASP A 17 34.02 -6.67 -38.19
N LYS A 18 32.71 -6.72 -38.39
CA LYS A 18 31.82 -5.55 -38.51
C LYS A 18 31.77 -4.69 -37.24
N TRP A 19 32.31 -5.17 -36.13
CA TRP A 19 32.29 -4.48 -34.83
C TRP A 19 33.68 -4.01 -34.39
N ALA A 20 34.70 -4.16 -35.25
CA ALA A 20 36.01 -3.58 -35.02
C ALA A 20 35.91 -2.05 -34.99
N LEU A 21 36.49 -1.44 -33.95
CA LEU A 21 36.56 0.01 -33.80
C LEU A 21 37.86 0.50 -34.46
N GLU A 22 37.74 1.01 -35.68
CA GLU A 22 38.84 1.71 -36.34
C GLU A 22 38.77 3.21 -36.05
N GLU A 23 39.92 3.79 -35.70
CA GLU A 23 40.02 5.22 -35.43
C GLU A 23 39.74 6.03 -36.71
N PHE A 24 38.86 7.02 -36.62
CA PHE A 24 38.54 7.87 -37.75
C PHE A 24 39.68 8.86 -38.00
N LYS A 25 40.46 8.62 -39.06
CA LYS A 25 41.55 9.51 -39.46
C LYS A 25 41.04 10.66 -40.34
N PRO A 26 41.75 11.80 -40.40
CA PRO A 26 41.41 12.89 -41.32
C PRO A 26 41.29 12.45 -42.79
N GLU A 27 42.07 11.44 -43.19
CA GLU A 27 42.08 10.85 -44.53
C GLU A 27 40.78 10.10 -44.87
N HIS A 28 40.03 9.64 -43.87
CA HIS A 28 38.78 8.90 -44.06
C HIS A 28 37.60 9.83 -44.37
N ASN A 29 37.80 11.15 -44.32
CA ASN A 29 36.78 12.12 -44.74
C ASN A 29 36.67 12.13 -46.27
N ALA A 30 35.92 11.18 -46.83
CA ALA A 30 35.78 10.93 -48.27
C ALA A 30 35.28 12.14 -49.07
N SER A 31 34.59 13.11 -48.44
CA SER A 31 34.13 14.33 -49.11
C SER A 31 35.21 15.41 -49.20
N GLY A 32 36.24 15.37 -48.34
CA GLY A 32 37.27 16.42 -48.20
C GLY A 32 36.73 17.80 -47.81
N LEU A 33 35.41 17.94 -47.66
CA LEU A 33 34.74 19.20 -47.40
C LEU A 33 34.60 19.41 -45.89
N HIS A 34 34.79 20.66 -45.48
CA HIS A 34 34.50 21.11 -44.12
C HIS A 34 32.99 21.05 -43.84
N PHE A 35 32.61 20.87 -42.57
CA PHE A 35 31.20 20.98 -42.19
C PHE A 35 30.69 22.39 -42.53
N ALA A 36 29.63 22.45 -43.34
CA ALA A 36 28.93 23.70 -43.66
C ALA A 36 28.08 24.21 -42.48
N GLU A 37 27.71 23.30 -41.58
CA GLU A 37 26.82 23.56 -40.44
C GLU A 37 27.56 23.47 -39.11
N GLU A 38 27.13 24.28 -38.14
CA GLU A 38 27.68 24.29 -36.79
C GLU A 38 26.82 23.45 -35.84
N SER A 39 27.43 22.50 -35.14
CA SER A 39 26.82 21.76 -34.04
C SER A 39 27.28 22.34 -32.72
N SER A 40 26.34 22.75 -31.87
CA SER A 40 26.61 23.34 -30.56
C SER A 40 25.85 22.59 -29.47
N PHE A 41 26.55 22.21 -28.40
CA PHE A 41 25.94 21.63 -27.20
C PHE A 41 26.34 22.43 -25.97
N MET A 42 25.37 22.64 -25.09
CA MET A 42 25.55 23.34 -23.83
C MET A 42 25.13 22.45 -22.66
N THR A 43 25.83 22.56 -21.53
CA THR A 43 25.45 21.91 -20.26
C THR A 43 25.68 22.86 -19.09
N LEU A 44 24.67 23.00 -18.24
CA LEU A 44 24.74 23.77 -17.00
C LEU A 44 25.46 22.98 -15.91
N PHE A 45 26.23 23.66 -15.07
CA PHE A 45 26.91 23.08 -13.92
C PHE A 45 26.54 23.77 -12.60
N PRO A 46 26.61 23.06 -11.45
CA PRO A 46 26.35 23.67 -10.15
C PRO A 46 27.42 24.67 -9.72
N LYS A 47 27.05 25.73 -9.01
CA LYS A 47 27.98 26.81 -8.57
C LYS A 47 29.22 26.31 -7.83
N TYR A 48 29.10 25.29 -6.97
CA TYR A 48 30.24 24.74 -6.24
C TYR A 48 31.32 24.10 -7.15
N ARG A 49 30.99 23.80 -8.42
CA ARG A 49 31.89 23.15 -9.36
C ARG A 49 32.80 24.14 -10.10
N GLU A 50 32.44 25.41 -10.09
CA GLU A 50 33.11 26.51 -10.80
C GLU A 50 34.61 26.59 -10.53
N GLN A 51 35.02 26.60 -9.26
CA GLN A 51 36.43 26.81 -8.90
C GLN A 51 37.33 25.72 -9.49
N TYR A 52 36.84 24.48 -9.51
CA TYR A 52 37.56 23.39 -10.15
C TYR A 52 37.54 23.51 -11.68
N LEU A 53 36.39 23.81 -12.29
CA LEU A 53 36.30 23.94 -13.75
C LEU A 53 37.24 25.04 -14.26
N ARG A 54 37.31 26.16 -13.56
CA ARG A 54 38.24 27.25 -13.86
C ARG A 54 39.70 26.81 -13.82
N SER A 55 40.10 25.97 -12.86
CA SER A 55 41.50 25.52 -12.75
C SER A 55 41.89 24.52 -13.84
N ILE A 56 40.97 23.68 -14.30
CA ILE A 56 41.26 22.65 -15.31
C ILE A 56 40.93 23.08 -16.75
N TRP A 57 40.31 24.25 -16.94
CA TRP A 57 39.74 24.62 -18.24
C TRP A 57 40.79 24.67 -19.35
N SER A 58 42.01 25.11 -19.04
CA SER A 58 43.14 25.09 -19.98
C SER A 58 43.51 23.70 -20.47
N ASP A 59 43.28 22.66 -19.66
CA ASP A 59 43.57 21.28 -20.05
C ASP A 59 42.41 20.70 -20.86
N VAL A 60 41.17 21.12 -20.56
CA VAL A 60 39.99 20.78 -21.36
C VAL A 60 40.10 21.37 -22.76
N THR A 61 40.50 22.65 -22.90
CA THR A 61 40.72 23.28 -24.21
C THR A 61 41.78 22.53 -24.99
N LYS A 62 42.97 22.27 -24.39
CA LYS A 62 44.04 21.50 -25.04
C LYS A 62 43.60 20.10 -25.48
N ALA A 63 42.72 19.44 -24.74
CA ALA A 63 42.22 18.11 -25.09
C ALA A 63 41.25 18.16 -26.28
N LEU A 64 40.35 19.15 -26.32
CA LEU A 64 39.36 19.32 -27.39
C LEU A 64 39.94 19.96 -28.66
N ASP A 65 40.95 20.82 -28.52
CA ASP A 65 41.66 21.47 -29.64
C ASP A 65 42.35 20.44 -30.54
N LYS A 66 42.82 19.32 -29.99
CA LYS A 66 43.37 18.19 -30.76
C LYS A 66 42.38 17.61 -31.77
N HIS A 67 41.08 17.73 -31.48
CA HIS A 67 39.99 17.26 -32.33
C HIS A 67 39.28 18.43 -33.04
N PHE A 68 39.86 19.64 -33.00
CA PHE A 68 39.30 20.86 -33.60
C PHE A 68 37.89 21.21 -33.10
N ILE A 69 37.61 20.99 -31.81
CA ILE A 69 36.35 21.36 -31.16
C ILE A 69 36.60 22.56 -30.27
N LYS A 70 35.82 23.64 -30.48
CA LYS A 70 35.90 24.83 -29.63
C LYS A 70 35.09 24.61 -28.36
N CYS A 71 35.61 25.03 -27.22
CA CYS A 71 34.88 25.01 -25.95
C CYS A 71 34.92 26.37 -25.24
N GLU A 72 33.79 26.75 -24.66
CA GLU A 72 33.59 28.01 -23.92
C GLU A 72 33.05 27.69 -22.51
N LEU A 73 33.57 28.40 -21.50
CA LEU A 73 33.13 28.30 -20.11
C LEU A 73 32.55 29.64 -19.69
N ASP A 74 31.25 29.65 -19.40
CA ASP A 74 30.56 30.81 -18.86
C ASP A 74 30.35 30.65 -17.35
N LEU A 75 30.94 31.59 -16.59
CA LEU A 75 30.85 31.64 -15.13
C LEU A 75 29.65 32.45 -14.62
N VAL A 76 29.08 33.30 -15.47
CA VAL A 76 27.91 34.12 -15.14
C VAL A 76 26.65 33.26 -15.21
N GLU A 77 26.43 32.58 -16.33
CA GLU A 77 25.33 31.62 -16.48
C GLU A 77 25.61 30.29 -15.79
N GLY A 78 26.89 29.94 -15.57
CA GLY A 78 27.28 28.64 -15.05
C GLY A 78 27.09 27.53 -16.08
N SER A 79 27.51 27.78 -17.31
CA SER A 79 27.34 26.89 -18.45
C SER A 79 28.68 26.54 -19.12
N MET A 80 28.77 25.32 -19.66
CA MET A 80 29.86 24.88 -20.52
C MET A 80 29.29 24.60 -21.90
N THR A 81 29.93 25.13 -22.93
CA THR A 81 29.50 24.99 -24.32
C THR A 81 30.61 24.40 -25.17
N VAL A 82 30.27 23.46 -26.04
CA VAL A 82 31.16 22.87 -27.04
C VAL A 82 30.57 23.05 -28.43
N LYS A 83 31.40 23.44 -29.39
CA LYS A 83 30.99 23.80 -30.76
C LYS A 83 31.92 23.13 -31.76
N THR A 84 31.38 22.61 -32.86
CA THR A 84 32.19 22.19 -34.00
C THR A 84 32.81 23.41 -34.68
N THR A 85 33.93 23.19 -35.35
CA THR A 85 34.58 24.21 -36.16
C THR A 85 34.62 23.76 -37.62
N THR A 86 34.98 24.65 -38.53
CA THR A 86 35.20 24.29 -39.94
C THR A 86 36.31 23.26 -40.11
N LYS A 87 37.22 23.13 -39.13
CA LYS A 87 38.35 22.18 -39.17
C LYS A 87 38.03 20.82 -38.54
N THR A 88 36.85 20.67 -37.93
CA THR A 88 36.44 19.37 -37.39
C THR A 88 36.28 18.40 -38.56
N PHE A 89 36.98 17.26 -38.50
CA PHE A 89 36.91 16.22 -39.52
C PHE A 89 36.02 15.05 -39.07
N ASP A 90 36.01 14.72 -37.78
CA ASP A 90 35.20 13.65 -37.22
C ASP A 90 33.80 14.17 -36.80
N PRO A 91 32.71 13.70 -37.45
CA PRO A 91 31.35 14.12 -37.13
C PRO A 91 30.87 13.65 -35.75
N ALA A 92 31.39 12.54 -35.22
CA ALA A 92 30.96 11.95 -33.96
C ALA A 92 31.69 12.53 -32.73
N MET A 93 32.85 13.18 -32.91
CA MET A 93 33.60 13.75 -31.77
C MET A 93 32.81 14.80 -30.98
N ILE A 94 31.92 15.55 -31.62
CA ILE A 94 31.07 16.53 -30.91
C ILE A 94 30.13 15.87 -29.89
N ILE A 95 29.67 14.65 -30.17
CA ILE A 95 28.83 13.84 -29.27
C ILE A 95 29.63 13.44 -28.02
N LYS A 96 30.90 13.07 -28.20
CA LYS A 96 31.82 12.77 -27.09
C LYS A 96 32.20 14.01 -26.29
N ALA A 97 32.44 15.14 -26.96
CA ALA A 97 32.73 16.42 -26.30
C ALA A 97 31.54 16.90 -25.44
N ARG A 98 30.31 16.72 -25.93
CA ARG A 98 29.09 16.94 -25.16
C ARG A 98 29.04 16.04 -23.92
N ASP A 99 29.43 14.79 -24.05
CA ASP A 99 29.41 13.85 -22.95
C ASP A 99 30.53 14.12 -21.92
N LEU A 100 31.68 14.63 -22.36
CA LEU A 100 32.74 15.17 -21.51
C LEU A 100 32.23 16.31 -20.62
N ILE A 101 31.59 17.34 -21.18
CA ILE A 101 31.07 18.47 -20.39
C ILE A 101 29.95 18.03 -19.44
N LYS A 102 29.12 17.06 -19.82
CA LYS A 102 28.13 16.46 -18.91
C LYS A 102 28.80 15.75 -17.73
N LEU A 103 29.87 14.99 -17.96
CA LEU A 103 30.61 14.31 -16.89
C LEU A 103 31.27 15.31 -15.93
N LEU A 104 31.87 16.38 -16.47
CA LEU A 104 32.47 17.45 -15.68
C LEU A 104 31.42 18.17 -14.80
N ALA A 105 30.22 18.39 -15.34
CA ALA A 105 29.08 18.95 -14.59
C ALA A 105 28.59 18.02 -13.47
N ARG A 106 28.79 16.69 -13.60
CA ARG A 106 28.50 15.67 -12.56
C ARG A 106 29.73 15.34 -11.70
N SER A 107 30.62 16.32 -11.55
CA SER A 107 31.86 16.28 -10.75
C SER A 107 32.79 15.10 -10.97
N VAL A 108 32.78 14.49 -12.16
CA VAL A 108 33.84 13.54 -12.52
C VAL A 108 35.16 14.32 -12.66
N PRO A 109 36.28 13.82 -12.09
CA PRO A 109 37.60 14.45 -12.27
C PRO A 109 38.05 14.42 -13.73
N PHE A 110 38.72 15.48 -14.19
CA PHE A 110 39.17 15.62 -15.58
C PHE A 110 40.07 14.48 -16.09
N PRO A 111 41.07 13.99 -15.35
CA PRO A 111 41.91 12.88 -15.82
C PRO A 111 41.14 11.60 -16.13
N GLN A 112 39.98 11.42 -15.48
CA GLN A 112 39.09 10.32 -15.75
C GLN A 112 38.09 10.67 -16.86
N ALA A 113 37.56 11.90 -16.87
CA ALA A 113 36.58 12.36 -17.84
C ALA A 113 37.13 12.40 -19.27
N VAL A 114 38.39 12.82 -19.47
CA VAL A 114 39.02 12.94 -20.80
C VAL A 114 39.09 11.61 -21.57
N LYS A 115 39.07 10.48 -20.86
CA LYS A 115 39.03 9.14 -21.46
C LYS A 115 37.78 8.90 -22.33
N ILE A 116 36.72 9.70 -22.14
CA ILE A 116 35.50 9.63 -22.97
C ILE A 116 35.74 10.02 -24.43
N LEU A 117 36.87 10.66 -24.74
CA LEU A 117 37.21 11.01 -26.11
C LEU A 117 37.66 9.78 -26.93
N GLN A 118 38.04 8.69 -26.26
CA GLN A 118 38.40 7.41 -26.88
C GLN A 118 37.13 6.68 -27.40
N ASP A 119 37.25 5.84 -28.42
CA ASP A 119 36.10 5.16 -29.07
C ASP A 119 35.52 4.00 -28.23
N ASP A 120 36.33 3.35 -27.40
CA ASP A 120 35.96 2.18 -26.61
C ASP A 120 35.19 2.52 -25.33
N ILE A 121 35.25 3.79 -24.90
CA ILE A 121 34.67 4.28 -23.66
C ILE A 121 33.43 5.12 -23.97
N ALA A 122 32.32 4.74 -23.35
CA ALA A 122 31.10 5.53 -23.33
C ALA A 122 30.79 6.01 -21.91
N CYS A 123 29.80 6.91 -21.80
CA CYS A 123 29.29 7.37 -20.52
C CYS A 123 27.81 7.03 -20.36
N ASP A 124 27.40 6.89 -19.11
CA ASP A 124 25.99 6.76 -18.76
C ASP A 124 25.67 7.55 -17.48
N VAL A 125 24.60 8.35 -17.52
CA VAL A 125 24.15 9.17 -16.39
C VAL A 125 22.79 8.65 -15.92
N ILE A 126 22.82 7.80 -14.90
CA ILE A 126 21.65 7.10 -14.38
C ILE A 126 20.94 7.98 -13.35
N LYS A 127 19.68 8.35 -13.63
CA LYS A 127 18.86 9.14 -12.71
C LYS A 127 18.25 8.24 -11.63
N ILE A 128 18.65 8.43 -10.37
CA ILE A 128 18.16 7.63 -9.23
C ILE A 128 17.10 8.36 -8.38
N GLY A 129 16.92 9.67 -8.55
CA GLY A 129 16.03 10.49 -7.71
C GLY A 129 14.55 10.11 -7.74
N ASN A 130 14.05 9.51 -8.83
CA ASN A 130 12.62 9.23 -9.02
C ASN A 130 12.17 7.86 -8.49
N PHE A 131 13.08 7.05 -7.94
CA PHE A 131 12.75 5.67 -7.54
C PHE A 131 12.07 5.56 -6.17
N VAL A 132 12.28 6.54 -5.29
CA VAL A 132 11.84 6.45 -3.89
C VAL A 132 11.29 7.80 -3.43
N ALA A 133 10.04 7.81 -2.96
CA ALA A 133 9.40 9.02 -2.44
C ALA A 133 10.02 9.53 -1.13
N ASN A 134 10.35 8.63 -0.20
CA ASN A 134 10.87 9.02 1.12
C ASN A 134 12.38 9.31 1.05
N LYS A 135 12.77 10.54 1.44
CA LYS A 135 14.16 11.00 1.46
C LYS A 135 15.10 10.08 2.25
N ASP A 136 14.71 9.66 3.45
CA ASP A 136 15.57 8.79 4.28
C ASP A 136 15.81 7.42 3.64
N ARG A 137 14.78 6.89 2.98
CA ARG A 137 14.89 5.61 2.28
C ARG A 137 15.77 5.75 1.04
N PHE A 138 15.68 6.88 0.33
CA PHE A 138 16.56 7.21 -0.78
C PHE A 138 18.02 7.29 -0.33
N ILE A 139 18.32 8.04 0.75
CA ILE A 139 19.68 8.16 1.30
C ILE A 139 20.23 6.80 1.72
N LYS A 140 19.44 5.97 2.42
CA LYS A 140 19.86 4.63 2.84
C LYS A 140 20.13 3.69 1.64
N ARG A 141 19.32 3.75 0.57
CA ARG A 141 19.54 2.95 -0.65
C ARG A 141 20.73 3.45 -1.48
N ARG A 142 20.91 4.76 -1.57
CA ARG A 142 22.09 5.36 -2.22
C ARG A 142 23.36 5.00 -1.46
N GLN A 143 23.36 5.10 -0.14
CA GLN A 143 24.51 4.72 0.69
C GLN A 143 24.81 3.22 0.57
N ARG A 144 23.78 2.38 0.47
CA ARG A 144 23.94 0.94 0.19
C ARG A 144 24.64 0.66 -1.13
N LEU A 145 24.39 1.45 -2.17
CA LEU A 145 25.06 1.32 -3.47
C LEU A 145 26.57 1.61 -3.37
N VAL A 146 26.95 2.61 -2.57
CA VAL A 146 28.36 2.91 -2.26
C VAL A 146 28.98 1.78 -1.42
N GLY A 147 28.23 1.33 -0.41
CA GLY A 147 28.65 0.30 0.55
C GLY A 147 29.53 0.86 1.68
N PRO A 148 29.88 0.02 2.67
CA PRO A 148 30.81 0.40 3.72
C PRO A 148 32.20 0.66 3.12
N ASN A 149 32.83 1.78 3.48
CA ASN A 149 34.14 2.23 2.96
C ASN A 149 34.25 2.28 1.42
N GLY A 150 33.13 2.31 0.69
CA GLY A 150 33.14 2.26 -0.78
C GLY A 150 33.43 0.88 -1.37
N ASN A 151 33.45 -0.19 -0.57
CA ASN A 151 33.82 -1.54 -1.03
C ASN A 151 32.87 -2.08 -2.12
N THR A 152 31.56 -1.82 -1.99
CA THR A 152 30.57 -2.26 -2.97
C THR A 152 30.76 -1.55 -4.31
N LEU A 153 31.00 -0.23 -4.26
CA LEU A 153 31.28 0.56 -5.45
C LEU A 153 32.58 0.10 -6.12
N LYS A 154 33.65 -0.08 -5.34
CA LYS A 154 34.95 -0.50 -5.87
C LYS A 154 34.93 -1.90 -6.49
N ALA A 155 34.23 -2.84 -5.87
CA ALA A 155 34.01 -4.17 -6.45
C ALA A 155 33.25 -4.08 -7.78
N LEU A 156 32.22 -3.23 -7.86
CA LEU A 156 31.46 -3.04 -9.10
C LEU A 156 32.31 -2.40 -10.21
N GLU A 157 33.16 -1.43 -9.87
CA GLU A 157 34.12 -0.83 -10.80
C GLU A 157 35.07 -1.88 -11.41
N LEU A 158 35.64 -2.75 -10.56
CA LEU A 158 36.58 -3.77 -11.00
C LEU A 158 35.93 -4.84 -11.89
N LEU A 159 34.73 -5.29 -11.54
CA LEU A 159 34.01 -6.33 -12.30
C LEU A 159 33.54 -5.81 -13.66
N THR A 160 33.00 -4.58 -13.70
CA THR A 160 32.43 -4.00 -14.92
C THR A 160 33.44 -3.22 -15.76
N LYS A 161 34.68 -3.07 -15.26
CA LYS A 161 35.72 -2.19 -15.84
C LYS A 161 35.23 -0.76 -16.08
N CYS A 162 34.29 -0.31 -15.26
CA CYS A 162 33.73 1.02 -15.32
C CYS A 162 34.23 1.88 -14.16
N TYR A 163 34.32 3.18 -14.38
CA TYR A 163 34.43 4.16 -13.30
C TYR A 163 33.04 4.62 -12.91
N ILE A 164 32.71 4.61 -11.61
CA ILE A 164 31.36 4.90 -11.13
C ILE A 164 31.41 5.97 -10.05
N LEU A 165 30.69 7.07 -10.26
CA LEU A 165 30.58 8.17 -9.32
C LEU A 165 29.12 8.35 -8.89
N VAL A 166 28.87 8.15 -7.59
CA VAL A 166 27.55 8.33 -6.98
C VAL A 166 27.47 9.72 -6.38
N GLN A 167 26.68 10.62 -6.97
CA GLN A 167 26.54 12.00 -6.48
C GLN A 167 25.11 12.51 -6.56
N GLY A 168 24.64 13.08 -5.45
CA GLY A 168 23.31 13.68 -5.36
C GLY A 168 22.22 12.68 -5.71
N ASN A 169 21.52 12.96 -6.80
CA ASN A 169 20.36 12.20 -7.30
C ASN A 169 20.66 11.41 -8.57
N THR A 170 21.94 11.32 -8.97
CA THR A 170 22.37 10.58 -10.16
C THR A 170 23.61 9.74 -9.88
N VAL A 171 23.82 8.72 -10.71
CA VAL A 171 25.03 7.91 -10.72
C VAL A 171 25.63 8.05 -12.11
N SER A 172 26.84 8.58 -12.19
CA SER A 172 27.61 8.68 -13.43
C SER A 172 28.47 7.44 -13.56
N ALA A 173 28.46 6.81 -14.72
CA ALA A 173 29.31 5.67 -15.05
C ALA A 173 30.07 5.93 -16.35
N MET A 174 31.31 5.47 -16.43
CA MET A 174 32.14 5.55 -17.65
C MET A 174 32.82 4.21 -17.89
N GLY A 175 32.81 3.72 -19.12
CA GLY A 175 33.46 2.46 -19.46
C GLY A 175 32.88 1.82 -20.71
N PRO A 176 33.17 0.52 -20.94
CA PRO A 176 32.68 -0.19 -22.12
C PRO A 176 31.17 -0.42 -22.06
N PHE A 177 30.51 -0.50 -23.22
CA PHE A 177 29.06 -0.65 -23.34
C PHE A 177 28.48 -1.84 -22.56
N LYS A 178 29.18 -3.00 -22.55
CA LYS A 178 28.77 -4.17 -21.77
C LYS A 178 28.72 -3.86 -20.27
N GLY A 179 29.78 -3.22 -19.76
CA GLY A 179 29.87 -2.81 -18.36
C GLY A 179 28.82 -1.77 -17.99
N LEU A 180 28.58 -0.77 -18.84
CA LEU A 180 27.55 0.25 -18.60
C LEU A 180 26.14 -0.36 -18.49
N LYS A 181 25.81 -1.33 -19.34
CA LYS A 181 24.52 -2.04 -19.30
C LYS A 181 24.34 -2.80 -17.98
N GLU A 182 25.41 -3.43 -17.50
CA GLU A 182 25.41 -4.12 -16.21
C GLU A 182 25.26 -3.13 -15.05
N VAL A 183 26.07 -2.07 -15.01
CA VAL A 183 26.00 -1.03 -13.98
C VAL A 183 24.61 -0.41 -13.91
N ARG A 184 24.01 -0.05 -15.05
CA ARG A 184 22.64 0.47 -15.12
C ARG A 184 21.64 -0.47 -14.46
N ARG A 185 21.68 -1.75 -14.81
CA ARG A 185 20.81 -2.78 -14.23
C ARG A 185 21.00 -2.86 -12.70
N VAL A 186 22.24 -2.90 -12.22
CA VAL A 186 22.55 -2.96 -10.78
C VAL A 186 22.05 -1.72 -10.04
N VAL A 187 22.26 -0.53 -10.58
CA VAL A 187 21.86 0.74 -9.94
C VAL A 187 20.33 0.85 -9.85
N GLU A 188 19.62 0.59 -10.95
CA GLU A 188 18.16 0.66 -10.98
C GLU A 188 17.53 -0.34 -10.00
N ASP A 189 18.05 -1.58 -9.95
CA ASP A 189 17.51 -2.62 -9.08
C ASP A 189 17.91 -2.42 -7.61
N CYS A 190 19.08 -1.84 -7.35
CA CYS A 190 19.46 -1.38 -6.01
C CYS A 190 18.45 -0.36 -5.47
N MET A 191 18.00 0.56 -6.34
CA MET A 191 16.96 1.52 -6.00
C MET A 191 15.57 0.88 -5.86
N LYS A 192 15.29 -0.25 -6.53
CA LYS A 192 14.08 -1.08 -6.35
C LYS A 192 14.12 -2.02 -5.15
N ASN A 193 15.04 -1.81 -4.20
CA ASN A 193 15.18 -2.57 -2.95
C ASN A 193 15.88 -3.93 -3.05
N ILE A 194 16.54 -4.25 -4.15
CA ILE A 194 17.43 -5.41 -4.24
C ILE A 194 18.80 -4.98 -3.69
N HIS A 195 19.56 -5.87 -3.05
CA HIS A 195 20.88 -5.51 -2.53
C HIS A 195 21.95 -5.65 -3.63
N PRO A 196 22.87 -4.67 -3.84
CA PRO A 196 23.86 -4.73 -4.93
C PRO A 196 24.82 -5.92 -4.82
N ILE A 197 25.09 -6.41 -3.61
CA ILE A 197 25.90 -7.63 -3.36
C ILE A 197 25.40 -8.85 -4.15
N TYR A 198 24.08 -8.99 -4.39
CA TYR A 198 23.57 -10.11 -5.18
C TYR A 198 24.06 -10.05 -6.63
N TYR A 199 24.06 -8.85 -7.22
CA TYR A 199 24.58 -8.64 -8.56
C TYR A 199 26.10 -8.75 -8.61
N ILE A 200 26.83 -8.32 -7.57
CA ILE A 200 28.27 -8.54 -7.49
C ILE A 200 28.60 -10.03 -7.54
N LYS A 201 27.89 -10.86 -6.76
CA LYS A 201 28.03 -12.32 -6.82
C LYS A 201 27.66 -12.90 -8.19
N GLU A 202 26.57 -12.44 -8.78
CA GLU A 202 26.15 -12.83 -10.14
C GLU A 202 27.25 -12.51 -11.17
N LEU A 203 27.84 -11.31 -11.12
CA LEU A 203 28.89 -10.87 -12.02
C LEU A 203 30.20 -11.66 -11.83
N MET A 204 30.57 -11.97 -10.58
CA MET A 204 31.72 -12.85 -10.30
C MET A 204 31.54 -14.22 -10.94
N ILE A 205 30.36 -14.84 -10.75
CA ILE A 205 30.04 -16.15 -11.33
C ILE A 205 30.03 -16.08 -12.86
N LYS A 206 29.43 -15.04 -13.45
CA LYS A 206 29.45 -14.83 -14.91
C LYS A 206 30.86 -14.69 -15.46
N GLN A 207 31.73 -13.97 -14.75
CA GLN A 207 33.11 -13.78 -15.18
C GLN A 207 33.92 -15.08 -15.11
N GLU A 208 33.66 -15.94 -14.12
CA GLU A 208 34.26 -17.27 -14.05
C GLU A 208 33.71 -18.22 -15.14
N LEU A 209 32.40 -18.26 -15.34
CA LEU A 209 31.77 -19.07 -16.38
C LEU A 209 32.20 -18.67 -17.79
N SER A 210 32.38 -17.37 -18.05
CA SER A 210 32.82 -16.84 -19.34
C SER A 210 34.24 -17.27 -19.71
N LYS A 211 35.07 -17.72 -18.76
CA LYS A 211 36.42 -18.24 -19.06
C LYS A 211 36.38 -19.67 -19.61
N ASN A 212 35.30 -20.40 -19.40
CA ASN A 212 35.17 -21.79 -19.83
C ASN A 212 34.54 -21.84 -21.25
N PRO A 213 35.29 -22.30 -22.27
CA PRO A 213 34.78 -22.30 -23.65
C PRO A 213 33.62 -23.29 -23.87
N ALA A 214 33.57 -24.39 -23.10
CA ALA A 214 32.54 -25.42 -23.24
C ALA A 214 31.11 -24.92 -22.94
N LEU A 215 30.96 -23.97 -22.01
CA LEU A 215 29.65 -23.46 -21.57
C LEU A 215 29.24 -22.14 -22.26
N ALA A 216 30.01 -21.66 -23.24
CA ALA A 216 29.79 -20.33 -23.83
C ALA A 216 28.41 -20.18 -24.54
N ASN A 217 27.88 -21.27 -25.09
CA ASN A 217 26.62 -21.28 -25.85
C ASN A 217 25.40 -21.75 -25.02
N GLU A 218 25.61 -22.13 -23.75
CA GLU A 218 24.54 -22.62 -22.88
C GLU A 218 23.96 -21.50 -22.02
N ASP A 219 22.70 -21.64 -21.61
CA ASP A 219 22.09 -20.71 -20.64
C ASP A 219 22.67 -20.92 -19.24
N TRP A 220 23.22 -19.85 -18.67
CA TRP A 220 23.82 -19.85 -17.33
C TRP A 220 22.82 -19.69 -16.19
N SER A 221 21.51 -19.53 -16.46
CA SER A 221 20.49 -19.28 -15.44
C SER A 221 20.49 -20.28 -14.28
N ARG A 222 20.89 -21.54 -14.52
CA ARG A 222 21.07 -22.59 -13.49
C ARG A 222 22.14 -22.26 -12.45
N PHE A 223 23.23 -21.62 -12.87
CA PHE A 223 24.37 -21.30 -12.01
C PHE A 223 24.21 -19.93 -11.33
N LEU A 224 23.34 -19.08 -11.87
CA LEU A 224 23.13 -17.73 -11.34
C LEU A 224 22.25 -17.75 -10.09
N PRO A 225 22.64 -17.04 -9.01
CA PRO A 225 21.83 -16.92 -7.81
C PRO A 225 20.52 -16.16 -8.10
N SER A 226 19.41 -16.87 -8.28
CA SER A 226 18.12 -16.22 -8.47
C SER A 226 17.51 -15.78 -7.12
N PHE A 227 17.43 -14.47 -6.90
CA PHE A 227 16.72 -13.93 -5.74
C PHE A 227 15.23 -13.85 -6.04
N LYS A 228 14.51 -14.96 -5.85
CA LYS A 228 13.04 -14.91 -5.82
C LYS A 228 12.62 -14.17 -4.55
N LYS A 229 11.87 -13.08 -4.72
CA LYS A 229 11.15 -12.45 -3.60
C LYS A 229 10.19 -13.49 -3.03
N ARG A 230 10.62 -14.19 -1.98
CA ARG A 230 9.75 -15.08 -1.22
C ARG A 230 8.76 -14.17 -0.51
N ASN A 231 7.64 -13.89 -1.16
CA ASN A 231 6.45 -13.38 -0.49
C ASN A 231 5.89 -14.51 0.38
N VAL A 232 6.66 -14.93 1.41
CA VAL A 232 6.16 -15.87 2.39
C VAL A 232 4.95 -15.18 3.01
N ALA A 233 3.76 -15.72 2.72
CA ALA A 233 2.53 -15.17 3.23
C ALA A 233 2.65 -15.12 4.75
N ARG A 234 2.80 -13.91 5.30
CA ARG A 234 2.76 -13.74 6.75
C ARG A 234 1.40 -14.27 7.19
N LYS A 235 1.40 -15.00 8.31
CA LYS A 235 0.21 -15.56 8.94
C LYS A 235 -0.92 -14.54 8.83
N LYS A 236 -2.00 -14.87 8.10
CA LYS A 236 -3.17 -14.00 7.97
C LYS A 236 -3.58 -13.66 9.39
N LYS A 237 -3.44 -12.39 9.79
CA LYS A 237 -4.09 -11.92 11.02
C LYS A 237 -5.56 -12.28 10.81
N THR A 238 -6.12 -13.12 11.68
CA THR A 238 -7.56 -13.38 11.73
C THR A 238 -8.23 -12.07 12.13
N SER A 239 -8.38 -11.17 11.18
CA SER A 239 -9.11 -9.92 11.34
C SER A 239 -10.59 -10.27 11.33
N LYS A 240 -11.09 -10.79 12.46
CA LYS A 240 -12.52 -10.78 12.81
C LYS A 240 -13.04 -9.37 13.12
N LYS A 241 -12.33 -8.33 12.68
CA LYS A 241 -12.86 -6.99 12.55
C LYS A 241 -12.83 -6.70 11.06
N SER A 242 -13.92 -7.01 10.38
CA SER A 242 -14.35 -6.23 9.22
C SER A 242 -14.27 -4.78 9.66
N ILE A 243 -13.21 -4.11 9.23
CA ILE A 243 -13.01 -2.70 9.43
C ILE A 243 -14.09 -2.06 8.55
N GLU A 244 -15.26 -1.76 9.13
CA GLU A 244 -16.04 -0.64 8.65
C GLU A 244 -15.07 0.54 8.65
N LYS A 245 -14.65 0.96 7.45
CA LYS A 245 -13.65 2.01 7.27
C LYS A 245 -14.24 3.25 7.93
N LYS A 246 -13.57 3.77 8.97
CA LYS A 246 -13.96 5.02 9.61
C LYS A 246 -14.13 6.07 8.51
N VAL A 247 -15.37 6.49 8.27
CA VAL A 247 -15.69 7.50 7.26
C VAL A 247 -14.99 8.79 7.71
N TYR A 248 -14.25 9.41 6.79
CA TYR A 248 -13.56 10.66 7.09
C TYR A 248 -14.61 11.75 7.34
N THR A 249 -14.66 12.23 8.58
CA THR A 249 -15.44 13.41 8.96
C THR A 249 -14.47 14.58 9.11
N PRO A 250 -14.69 15.72 8.43
CA PRO A 250 -13.82 16.89 8.57
C PRO A 250 -13.93 17.53 9.97
N PHE A 251 -15.00 17.22 10.70
CA PHE A 251 -15.21 17.67 12.07
C PHE A 251 -14.55 16.70 13.06
N PRO A 252 -13.75 17.21 14.02
CA PRO A 252 -13.22 16.39 15.09
C PRO A 252 -14.34 15.92 16.01
N PRO A 253 -14.22 14.74 16.65
CA PRO A 253 -15.15 14.33 17.69
C PRO A 253 -15.08 15.29 18.89
N ALA A 254 -16.19 15.42 19.62
CA ALA A 254 -16.21 16.19 20.87
C ALA A 254 -15.16 15.65 21.85
N GLN A 255 -14.49 16.56 22.55
CA GLN A 255 -13.55 16.17 23.61
C GLN A 255 -14.32 15.53 24.76
N GLN A 256 -13.71 14.58 25.46
CA GLN A 256 -14.32 14.02 26.67
C GLN A 256 -14.36 15.13 27.73
N PRO A 257 -15.54 15.47 28.29
CA PRO A 257 -15.66 16.54 29.27
C PRO A 257 -14.84 16.20 30.53
N ARG A 258 -14.29 17.21 31.19
CA ARG A 258 -13.56 17.00 32.44
C ARG A 258 -14.54 16.61 33.54
N LYS A 259 -14.05 16.01 34.62
CA LYS A 259 -14.87 15.75 35.83
C LYS A 259 -15.53 17.03 36.35
N ILE A 260 -14.87 18.17 36.24
CA ILE A 260 -15.41 19.48 36.61
C ILE A 260 -16.58 19.84 35.70
N ASP A 261 -16.43 19.70 34.39
CA ASP A 261 -17.50 19.99 33.43
C ASP A 261 -18.72 19.08 33.66
N LEU A 262 -18.51 17.78 33.87
CA LEU A 262 -19.57 16.83 34.24
C LEU A 262 -20.26 17.21 35.57
N GLN A 263 -19.52 17.75 36.53
CA GLN A 263 -20.07 18.22 37.81
C GLN A 263 -20.85 19.54 37.65
N ILE A 264 -20.42 20.42 36.74
CA ILE A 264 -21.12 21.66 36.41
C ILE A 264 -22.41 21.33 35.65
N GLU A 265 -22.36 20.42 34.68
CA GLU A 265 -23.51 19.90 33.92
C GLU A 265 -24.55 19.21 34.80
N SER A 266 -24.11 18.39 35.77
CA SER A 266 -25.00 17.71 36.73
C SER A 266 -25.51 18.62 37.85
N GLY A 267 -25.00 19.85 37.97
CA GLY A 267 -25.31 20.78 39.05
C GLY A 267 -24.71 20.40 40.41
N GLU A 268 -24.03 19.25 40.50
CA GLU A 268 -23.37 18.80 41.73
C GLU A 268 -22.19 19.69 42.11
N TYR A 269 -21.59 20.41 41.16
CA TYR A 269 -20.49 21.33 41.44
C TYR A 269 -20.90 22.45 42.39
N PHE A 270 -22.13 22.97 42.23
CA PHE A 270 -22.63 24.12 42.98
C PHE A 270 -23.13 23.77 44.40
N LEU A 271 -23.49 22.50 44.64
CA LEU A 271 -23.99 22.06 45.95
C LEU A 271 -22.87 21.97 46.99
N GLY A 272 -23.14 22.53 48.17
CA GLY A 272 -22.24 22.44 49.32
C GLY A 272 -22.12 21.00 49.86
N LYS A 273 -21.08 20.73 50.67
CA LYS A 273 -20.88 19.39 51.28
C LYS A 273 -22.09 18.94 52.12
N LYS A 274 -22.70 19.87 52.88
CA LYS A 274 -23.89 19.61 53.71
C LYS A 274 -25.12 19.24 52.88
N GLU A 275 -25.36 19.94 51.77
CA GLU A 275 -26.49 19.67 50.86
C GLU A 275 -26.33 18.32 50.16
N LYS A 276 -25.10 17.97 49.76
CA LYS A 276 -24.77 16.65 49.20
C LYS A 276 -25.03 15.53 50.20
N GLU A 277 -24.72 15.74 51.49
CA GLU A 277 -24.99 14.77 52.55
C GLU A 277 -26.50 14.60 52.80
N LEU A 278 -27.26 15.70 52.82
CA LEU A 278 -28.73 15.65 52.93
C LEU A 278 -29.37 14.88 51.78
N LYS A 279 -28.95 15.16 50.54
CA LYS A 279 -29.44 14.47 49.35
C LYS A 279 -29.12 12.97 49.38
N LYS A 280 -27.92 12.60 49.82
CA LYS A 280 -27.53 11.19 50.04
C LYS A 280 -28.37 10.51 51.13
N LEU A 281 -28.73 11.24 52.19
CA LEU A 281 -29.57 10.71 53.26
C LEU A 281 -31.01 10.46 52.77
N GLN A 282 -31.55 11.39 52.00
CA GLN A 282 -32.86 11.25 51.34
C GLN A 282 -32.87 10.05 50.39
N GLU A 283 -31.85 9.90 49.56
CA GLU A 283 -31.71 8.75 48.64
C GLU A 283 -31.58 7.41 49.39
N LYS A 284 -30.92 7.39 50.55
CA LYS A 284 -30.87 6.20 51.40
C LYS A 284 -32.23 5.86 52.01
N ARG A 285 -32.99 6.87 52.46
CA ARG A 285 -34.34 6.67 53.00
C ARG A 285 -35.29 6.13 51.95
N SER A 286 -35.30 6.72 50.74
CA SER A 286 -36.14 6.24 49.65
C SER A 286 -35.82 4.80 49.27
N LYS A 287 -34.53 4.44 49.17
CA LYS A 287 -34.11 3.04 48.92
C LYS A 287 -34.52 2.09 50.05
N GLN A 288 -34.48 2.55 51.30
CA GLN A 288 -34.92 1.75 52.44
C GLN A 288 -36.44 1.52 52.43
N GLU A 289 -37.22 2.53 52.03
CA GLU A 289 -38.66 2.43 51.84
C GLU A 289 -38.99 1.44 50.71
N GLU A 290 -38.34 1.55 49.55
CA GLU A 290 -38.50 0.61 48.45
C GLU A 290 -38.17 -0.84 48.88
N VAL A 291 -37.07 -1.06 49.58
CA VAL A 291 -36.68 -2.40 50.08
C VAL A 291 -37.64 -2.90 51.15
N SER A 292 -38.19 -2.01 51.98
CA SER A 292 -39.21 -2.36 52.97
C SER A 292 -40.51 -2.80 52.27
N GLU A 293 -40.91 -2.09 51.22
CA GLU A 293 -42.07 -2.43 50.39
C GLU A 293 -41.88 -3.77 49.68
N THR A 294 -40.72 -4.01 49.05
CA THR A 294 -40.45 -5.30 48.41
C THR A 294 -40.43 -6.45 49.42
N LYS A 295 -39.80 -6.29 50.58
CA LYS A 295 -39.85 -7.29 51.66
C LYS A 295 -41.25 -7.51 52.21
N ARG A 296 -42.08 -6.46 52.26
CA ARG A 296 -43.48 -6.58 52.67
C ARG A 296 -44.29 -7.36 51.63
N GLN A 297 -44.04 -7.13 50.34
CA GLN A 297 -44.63 -7.90 49.24
C GLN A 297 -44.16 -9.36 49.24
N GLU A 298 -42.88 -9.63 49.46
CA GLU A 298 -42.33 -10.99 49.59
C GLU A 298 -42.95 -11.71 50.79
N ARG A 299 -42.98 -11.07 51.96
CA ARG A 299 -43.61 -11.64 53.15
C ARG A 299 -45.10 -11.90 52.94
N ALA A 300 -45.82 -11.02 52.25
CA ALA A 300 -47.24 -11.24 51.94
C ALA A 300 -47.44 -12.48 51.05
N LYS A 301 -46.53 -12.72 50.08
CA LYS A 301 -46.55 -13.93 49.26
C LYS A 301 -46.29 -15.20 50.09
N ASP A 302 -45.42 -15.13 51.10
CA ASP A 302 -45.14 -16.29 51.98
C ASP A 302 -46.32 -16.64 52.91
N PHE A 303 -47.20 -15.68 53.23
CA PHE A 303 -48.39 -15.90 54.07
C PHE A 303 -49.62 -16.38 53.27
N GLU A 304 -49.57 -16.34 51.94
CA GLU A 304 -50.55 -17.01 51.09
C GLU A 304 -50.16 -18.49 50.98
N ALA A 305 -51.01 -19.37 51.53
CA ALA A 305 -50.77 -20.81 51.46
C ALA A 305 -50.63 -21.22 49.98
N PRO A 306 -49.55 -21.95 49.60
CA PRO A 306 -49.42 -22.50 48.27
C PRO A 306 -50.67 -23.32 47.93
N GLU A 307 -51.26 -23.12 46.75
CA GLU A 307 -52.38 -23.96 46.32
C GLU A 307 -51.90 -25.42 46.21
N GLU A 308 -52.30 -26.27 47.16
CA GLU A 308 -51.98 -27.70 47.14
C GLU A 308 -52.94 -28.46 46.22
N GLU A 309 -52.39 -29.14 45.21
CA GLU A 309 -53.15 -30.10 44.41
C GLU A 309 -53.45 -31.36 45.24
N VAL A 310 -54.72 -31.65 45.50
CA VAL A 310 -55.14 -32.83 46.27
C VAL A 310 -54.73 -34.14 45.58
N TYR A 311 -53.92 -34.97 46.24
CA TYR A 311 -53.45 -36.27 45.74
C TYR A 311 -54.55 -37.34 45.76
N GLU A 312 -55.03 -37.75 44.58
CA GLU A 312 -55.95 -38.89 44.44
C GLU A 312 -55.20 -40.23 44.20
N ASN A 313 -55.39 -41.19 45.11
CA ASN A 313 -54.74 -42.51 45.08
C ASN A 313 -55.10 -43.32 43.80
N LYS A 314 -54.07 -43.77 43.05
CA LYS A 314 -54.19 -44.33 41.68
C LYS A 314 -54.96 -45.65 41.58
N LEU A 315 -55.10 -46.42 42.67
CA LEU A 315 -55.88 -47.68 42.69
C LEU A 315 -57.39 -47.43 42.82
N LEU A 316 -57.80 -46.43 43.63
CA LEU A 316 -59.17 -45.90 43.65
C LEU A 316 -59.55 -45.25 42.31
N LYS A 317 -58.55 -44.80 41.53
CA LYS A 317 -58.73 -44.23 40.19
C LYS A 317 -59.19 -45.27 39.17
N LYS A 318 -58.90 -46.57 39.34
CA LYS A 318 -59.40 -47.61 38.43
C LYS A 318 -60.85 -47.99 38.76
N GLU A 319 -61.16 -48.20 40.04
CA GLU A 319 -62.53 -48.49 40.48
C GLU A 319 -63.48 -47.30 40.35
N LYS A 320 -63.03 -46.06 40.63
CA LYS A 320 -63.81 -44.84 40.38
C LYS A 320 -63.95 -44.57 38.89
N LYS A 321 -62.98 -44.91 38.03
CA LYS A 321 -63.08 -44.72 36.58
C LYS A 321 -64.01 -45.75 35.94
N ASP A 322 -64.03 -46.99 36.41
CA ASP A 322 -64.99 -48.02 35.96
C ASP A 322 -66.42 -47.74 36.46
N LYS A 323 -66.58 -47.23 37.70
CA LYS A 323 -67.87 -46.73 38.21
C LYS A 323 -68.31 -45.42 37.53
N LYS A 324 -67.40 -44.50 37.23
CA LYS A 324 -67.68 -43.23 36.54
C LYS A 324 -67.99 -43.44 35.06
N GLU A 325 -67.37 -44.40 34.37
CA GLU A 325 -67.76 -44.78 33.00
C GLU A 325 -69.12 -45.48 32.94
N LYS A 326 -69.46 -46.33 33.92
CA LYS A 326 -70.82 -46.89 34.04
C LYS A 326 -71.87 -45.82 34.38
N LYS A 327 -71.53 -44.86 35.25
CA LYS A 327 -72.40 -43.73 35.61
C LYS A 327 -72.54 -42.71 34.46
N ASP A 328 -71.47 -42.39 33.74
CA ASP A 328 -71.49 -41.48 32.58
C ASP A 328 -72.20 -42.11 31.37
N LYS A 329 -72.14 -43.44 31.18
CA LYS A 329 -72.98 -44.14 30.17
C LYS A 329 -74.46 -44.12 30.55
N LYS A 330 -74.80 -44.24 31.84
CA LYS A 330 -76.19 -44.12 32.34
C LYS A 330 -76.71 -42.67 32.27
N ASP A 331 -75.91 -41.69 32.69
CA ASP A 331 -76.22 -40.26 32.65
C ASP A 331 -76.26 -39.71 31.20
N LYS A 332 -75.48 -40.26 30.26
CA LYS A 332 -75.62 -39.95 28.82
C LYS A 332 -76.89 -40.53 28.22
N LYS A 333 -77.33 -41.73 28.65
CA LYS A 333 -78.62 -42.31 28.23
C LYS A 333 -79.79 -41.49 28.79
N ASP A 334 -79.73 -41.14 30.07
CA ASP A 334 -80.75 -40.31 30.75
C ASP A 334 -80.75 -38.84 30.26
N LYS A 335 -79.60 -38.27 29.86
CA LYS A 335 -79.53 -36.95 29.21
C LYS A 335 -80.01 -36.98 27.76
N LYS A 336 -79.84 -38.08 27.02
CA LYS A 336 -80.41 -38.24 25.67
C LYS A 336 -81.93 -38.29 25.74
N ASP A 337 -82.48 -39.05 26.69
CA ASP A 337 -83.93 -39.14 26.93
C ASP A 337 -84.53 -37.84 27.50
N LYS A 338 -83.78 -37.08 28.33
CA LYS A 338 -84.18 -35.73 28.79
C LYS A 338 -84.04 -34.66 27.70
N LYS A 339 -83.07 -34.76 26.78
CA LYS A 339 -82.91 -33.82 25.66
C LYS A 339 -84.01 -33.99 24.63
N GLU A 340 -84.43 -35.23 24.32
CA GLU A 340 -85.63 -35.48 23.50
C GLU A 340 -86.93 -34.98 24.16
N LYS A 341 -87.04 -35.02 25.50
CA LYS A 341 -88.17 -34.42 26.24
C LYS A 341 -88.10 -32.88 26.32
N LYS A 342 -86.90 -32.29 26.36
CA LYS A 342 -86.70 -30.83 26.42
C LYS A 342 -86.86 -30.15 25.06
N ASP A 343 -86.43 -30.78 23.97
CA ASP A 343 -86.67 -30.29 22.61
C ASP A 343 -88.17 -30.34 22.23
N LYS A 344 -88.96 -31.25 22.84
CA LYS A 344 -90.44 -31.22 22.78
C LYS A 344 -91.09 -30.12 23.63
N LYS A 345 -90.41 -29.64 24.69
CA LYS A 345 -90.90 -28.59 25.61
C LYS A 345 -90.53 -27.18 25.11
N ASP A 346 -89.34 -27.00 24.56
CA ASP A 346 -88.87 -25.72 23.99
C ASP A 346 -89.61 -25.35 22.69
N LYS A 347 -90.11 -26.33 21.92
CA LYS A 347 -91.10 -26.10 20.84
C LYS A 347 -92.48 -25.64 21.35
N LYS A 348 -92.83 -25.93 22.61
CA LYS A 348 -94.10 -25.55 23.25
C LYS A 348 -94.03 -24.16 23.90
N ASP A 349 -92.87 -23.78 24.45
CA ASP A 349 -92.65 -22.48 25.09
C ASP A 349 -92.30 -21.35 24.11
N LYS A 350 -91.68 -21.63 22.95
CA LYS A 350 -91.58 -20.65 21.83
C LYS A 350 -92.94 -20.26 21.24
N LYS A 351 -94.00 -21.03 21.50
CA LYS A 351 -95.39 -20.70 21.13
C LYS A 351 -96.11 -19.82 22.16
N LYS A 352 -95.55 -19.66 23.37
CA LYS A 352 -96.13 -18.88 24.50
C LYS A 352 -95.45 -17.53 24.78
N LYS A 353 -94.24 -17.28 24.25
CA LYS A 353 -93.50 -16.02 24.47
C LYS A 353 -93.69 -14.96 23.38
N ARG A 354 -94.55 -15.22 22.38
CA ARG A 354 -94.99 -14.26 21.36
C ARG A 354 -96.17 -13.37 21.81
N SER A 355 -96.55 -13.40 23.09
CA SER A 355 -97.78 -12.77 23.58
C SER A 355 -97.61 -11.95 24.87
N LYS A 356 -96.41 -11.40 25.16
CA LYS A 356 -96.19 -10.67 26.43
C LYS A 356 -95.04 -9.64 26.43
N ASP A 357 -94.78 -9.00 25.29
CA ASP A 357 -93.90 -7.82 25.18
C ASP A 357 -94.76 -6.63 24.72
N ASP A 358 -95.34 -5.89 25.66
CA ASP A 358 -95.86 -4.52 25.50
C ASP A 358 -95.67 -3.79 26.85
N GLU A 359 -95.26 -2.52 26.78
CA GLU A 359 -94.93 -1.57 27.87
C GLU A 359 -93.56 -1.85 28.55
N ASP A 360 -92.56 -0.96 28.64
CA ASP A 360 -92.55 0.49 28.64
C ASP A 360 -91.11 1.07 28.44
N HIS A 361 -91.07 2.36 28.08
CA HIS A 361 -89.96 3.31 27.78
C HIS A 361 -89.01 3.59 28.98
N SER A 362 -87.85 4.29 28.96
CA SER A 362 -86.83 4.83 28.02
C SER A 362 -85.66 5.39 28.90
N PRO A 363 -84.52 5.88 28.33
CA PRO A 363 -83.20 6.01 28.99
C PRO A 363 -82.65 7.45 29.13
N ASP A 364 -81.50 7.63 29.83
CA ASP A 364 -80.49 8.70 29.60
C ASP A 364 -79.29 8.53 30.58
N ARG A 365 -78.05 9.02 30.42
CA ARG A 365 -77.18 9.54 29.33
C ARG A 365 -75.77 9.82 29.92
N LYS A 366 -74.70 9.59 29.13
CA LYS A 366 -73.41 10.35 28.95
C LYS A 366 -72.65 10.94 30.18
N ARG A 367 -71.31 10.81 30.28
CA ARG A 367 -70.19 11.63 29.67
C ARG A 367 -68.89 11.11 30.35
N SER A 368 -67.73 10.80 29.76
CA SER A 368 -66.78 11.41 28.79
C SER A 368 -65.84 12.50 29.32
N LYS A 369 -64.53 12.22 29.16
CA LYS A 369 -63.34 13.11 29.09
C LYS A 369 -62.81 13.68 30.42
N HIS A 370 -61.51 13.89 30.61
CA HIS A 370 -60.42 14.05 29.65
C HIS A 370 -59.10 13.49 30.18
#